data_AF-A0AAU4QRA6-F1
#
_entry.id   AF-A0AAU4QRA6-F1
#
_cell.length_a   1.000
_cell.length_b   1.000
_cell.length_c   1.000
_cell.angle_alpha   90.00
_cell.angle_beta   90.00
_cell.angle_gamma   90.00
#
_symmetry.space_group_name_H-M   'P 1'
#
loop_
_entity.id
_entity.type
_entity.pdbx_description
1 polymer ?
#
loop_
_entity_poly.entity_id
_entity_poly.type
_entity_poly.pdbx_seq_one_letter_code
_entity_poly.pdbx_strand_id
1 'polypeptide(L)'
;MTEVFALADSIGPRYRLLVLLAAFTTLRFGELTAPRRRDIDLEALTVTVRRAQAELQDGRPFDKAPKSAAGMRSVSFPAELLDAVTHHLEHFAAPGREGHVFVGPQGG
;
A
#
# COMPACT_ATOMS: atom_id res chain seq x y z
N MET A 1 -17.42 9.14 8.71
CA MET A 1 -16.56 7.97 8.43
C MET A 1 -17.22 6.94 7.50
N THR A 2 -18.55 6.85 7.44
CA THR A 2 -19.29 5.84 6.67
C THR A 2 -19.10 5.91 5.14
N GLU A 3 -18.97 7.10 4.56
CA GLU A 3 -18.93 7.27 3.09
C GLU A 3 -17.66 6.66 2.45
N VAL A 4 -16.51 6.75 3.11
CA VAL A 4 -15.26 6.18 2.60
C VAL A 4 -15.31 4.65 2.59
N PHE A 5 -15.87 4.05 3.64
CA PHE A 5 -16.06 2.60 3.68
C PHE A 5 -17.06 2.14 2.61
N ALA A 6 -18.17 2.86 2.43
CA ALA A 6 -19.13 2.56 1.37
C ALA A 6 -18.51 2.65 -0.04
N LEU A 7 -17.68 3.66 -0.31
CA LEU A 7 -16.94 3.76 -1.57
C LEU A 7 -15.96 2.57 -1.72
N ALA A 8 -15.19 2.26 -0.68
CA ALA A 8 -14.24 1.17 -0.70
C ALA A 8 -14.92 -0.19 -0.94
N ASP A 9 -16.11 -0.40 -0.39
CA ASP A 9 -16.92 -1.62 -0.57
C ASP A 9 -17.54 -1.71 -1.97
N SER A 10 -17.77 -0.57 -2.65
CA SER A 10 -18.23 -0.53 -4.05
C SER A 10 -17.11 -0.80 -5.07
N ILE A 11 -15.86 -0.69 -4.63
CA ILE A 11 -14.67 -0.91 -5.44
C ILE A 11 -14.31 -2.40 -5.38
N GLY A 12 -13.76 -2.94 -6.48
CA GLY A 12 -13.35 -4.34 -6.55
C GLY A 12 -12.47 -4.74 -5.34
N PRO A 13 -12.67 -5.94 -4.74
CA PRO A 13 -12.07 -6.30 -3.44
C PRO A 13 -10.55 -6.11 -3.35
N ARG A 14 -9.86 -6.32 -4.47
CA ARG A 14 -8.40 -6.15 -4.60
C ARG A 14 -7.90 -4.71 -4.45
N TYR A 15 -8.76 -3.71 -4.64
CA TYR A 15 -8.38 -2.30 -4.55
C TYR A 15 -8.94 -1.62 -3.30
N ARG A 16 -9.73 -2.34 -2.51
CA ARG A 16 -10.37 -1.83 -1.29
C ARG A 16 -9.35 -1.25 -0.31
N LEU A 17 -8.29 -2.00 0.00
CA LEU A 17 -7.26 -1.53 0.93
C LEU A 17 -6.51 -0.31 0.39
N LEU A 18 -6.28 -0.23 -0.92
CA LEU A 18 -5.61 0.91 -1.56
C LEU A 18 -6.39 2.20 -1.27
N VAL A 19 -7.71 2.16 -1.43
CA VAL A 19 -8.62 3.29 -1.19
C VAL A 19 -8.62 3.69 0.28
N LEU A 20 -8.69 2.70 1.19
CA LEU A 20 -8.69 2.95 2.62
C LEU A 20 -7.37 3.59 3.08
N LEU A 21 -6.23 3.07 2.66
CA LEU A 21 -4.93 3.67 2.99
C LEU A 21 -4.78 5.06 2.36
N ALA A 22 -5.26 5.29 1.14
CA ALA A 22 -5.26 6.62 0.53
C ALA A 22 -6.11 7.65 1.31
N ALA A 23 -7.21 7.21 1.92
CA ALA A 23 -8.11 8.07 2.68
C ALA A 23 -7.62 8.35 4.11
N PHE A 24 -6.97 7.37 4.75
CA PHE A 24 -6.64 7.41 6.18
C PHE A 24 -5.15 7.62 6.47
N THR A 25 -4.29 7.63 5.46
CA THR A 25 -2.85 7.87 5.62
C THR A 25 -2.39 9.08 4.81
N THR A 26 -1.17 9.55 5.09
CA THR A 26 -0.54 10.65 4.35
C THR A 26 0.37 10.14 3.22
N LEU A 27 0.12 8.93 2.73
CA LEU A 27 0.89 8.32 1.64
C LEU A 27 0.54 8.98 0.31
N ARG A 28 1.56 9.30 -0.48
CA ARG A 28 1.37 9.71 -1.88
C ARG A 28 1.15 8.48 -2.76
N PHE A 29 0.51 8.64 -3.91
CA PHE A 29 0.18 7.50 -4.79
C PHE A 29 1.38 6.58 -5.09
N GLY A 30 2.56 7.14 -5.41
CA GLY A 30 3.76 6.32 -5.62
C GLY A 30 4.27 5.59 -4.37
N GLU A 31 4.06 6.16 -3.18
CA GLU A 31 4.39 5.49 -1.90
C GLU A 31 3.37 4.41 -1.54
N LEU A 32 2.13 4.56 -2.02
CA LEU A 32 1.01 3.67 -1.75
C LEU A 32 1.10 2.37 -2.57
N THR A 33 1.64 2.41 -3.78
CA THR A 33 1.77 1.24 -4.67
C THR A 33 3.07 0.47 -4.48
N ALA A 34 4.12 1.11 -3.96
CA ALA A 34 5.42 0.51 -3.72
C ALA A 34 5.62 -0.43 -2.49
N PRO A 35 4.75 -0.46 -1.45
CA PRO A 35 5.05 -1.22 -0.23
C PRO A 35 5.19 -2.71 -0.49
N ARG A 36 6.17 -3.32 0.18
CA ARG A 36 6.30 -4.77 0.27
C ARG A 36 5.67 -5.28 1.56
N ARG A 37 5.40 -6.58 1.68
CA ARG A 37 4.86 -7.17 2.91
C ARG A 37 5.67 -6.79 4.16
N ARG A 38 7.01 -6.78 4.05
CA ARG A 38 7.91 -6.39 5.15
C ARG A 38 7.77 -4.94 5.62
N ASP A 39 7.10 -4.11 4.84
CA ASP A 39 6.90 -2.70 5.14
C ASP A 39 5.61 -2.48 5.94
N ILE A 40 4.77 -3.51 6.10
CA ILE A 40 3.56 -3.47 6.93
C ILE A 40 3.87 -4.08 8.29
N ASP A 41 3.64 -3.29 9.34
CA ASP A 41 3.69 -3.75 10.73
C ASP A 41 2.26 -3.78 11.29
N LEU A 42 1.74 -4.98 11.51
CA LEU A 42 0.38 -5.19 12.03
C LEU A 42 0.29 -4.98 13.54
N GLU A 43 1.41 -5.05 14.28
CA GLU A 43 1.43 -4.81 15.72
C GLU A 43 1.51 -3.31 16.00
N ALA A 44 2.39 -2.60 15.28
CA ALA A 44 2.54 -1.15 15.39
C ALA A 44 1.49 -0.37 14.59
N LEU A 45 0.71 -1.05 13.73
CA LEU A 45 -0.25 -0.46 12.80
C LEU A 45 0.39 0.61 11.89
N THR A 46 1.51 0.27 11.27
CA THR A 46 2.26 1.20 10.40
C THR A 46 2.60 0.64 9.03
N VAL A 47 2.71 1.55 8.06
CA VAL A 47 3.35 1.32 6.76
C VAL A 47 4.67 2.07 6.72
N THR A 48 5.78 1.36 6.51
CA THR A 48 7.10 1.95 6.33
C THR A 48 7.29 2.39 4.88
N VAL A 49 7.36 3.69 4.64
CA VAL A 49 7.70 4.25 3.34
C VAL A 49 9.19 4.05 3.10
N ARG A 50 9.54 3.08 2.27
CA ARG A 50 10.92 2.86 1.82
C ARG A 50 11.15 3.28 0.38
N ARG A 51 10.11 3.33 -0.45
CA ARG A 51 10.20 3.50 -1.90
C ARG A 51 9.00 4.29 -2.39
N ALA A 52 9.12 4.83 -3.60
CA ALA A 52 7.98 5.30 -4.35
C ALA A 52 8.06 4.72 -5.76
N GLN A 53 6.97 4.11 -6.21
CA GLN A 53 6.81 3.67 -7.58
C GLN A 53 6.52 4.91 -8.42
N ALA A 54 7.27 5.06 -9.51
CA ALA A 54 7.04 6.08 -10.53
C ALA A 54 6.73 5.38 -11.84
N GLU A 55 5.91 5.97 -12.69
CA GLU A 55 5.81 5.54 -14.08
C GLU A 55 6.93 6.18 -14.90
N LEU A 56 7.62 5.36 -15.69
CA LEU A 56 8.51 5.85 -16.75
C LEU A 56 7.68 6.51 -17.86
N GLN A 57 8.31 7.33 -18.70
CA GLN A 57 7.62 8.01 -19.82
C GLN A 57 6.97 7.04 -20.82
N ASP A 58 7.36 5.76 -20.79
CA ASP A 58 6.79 4.69 -21.62
C ASP A 58 5.67 3.90 -20.92
N GLY A 59 5.21 4.36 -19.75
CA GLY A 59 4.11 3.76 -18.99
C GLY A 59 4.50 2.53 -18.15
N ARG A 60 5.78 2.14 -18.12
CA ARG A 60 6.21 1.02 -17.28
C ARG A 60 6.37 1.46 -15.82
N PRO A 61 5.85 0.67 -14.85
CA PRO A 61 6.09 0.93 -13.44
C PRO A 61 7.58 0.72 -13.13
N PHE A 62 8.18 1.69 -12.44
CA PHE A 62 9.56 1.67 -12.00
C PHE A 62 9.63 2.01 -10.52
N ASP A 63 10.13 1.08 -9.72
CA ASP A 63 10.41 1.32 -8.31
C ASP A 63 11.63 2.22 -8.18
N LYS A 64 11.40 3.49 -7.84
CA LYS A 64 12.50 4.38 -7.46
C LYS A 64 12.92 4.02 -6.03
N ALA A 65 14.14 3.49 -5.90
CA ALA A 65 14.80 3.40 -4.60
C ALA A 65 14.78 4.80 -3.94
N PRO A 66 14.64 4.89 -2.61
CA PRO A 66 14.62 6.17 -1.95
C PRO A 66 15.94 6.88 -2.27
N LYS A 67 15.88 8.18 -2.57
CA LYS A 67 17.06 8.95 -2.95
C LYS A 67 18.11 9.00 -1.82
N SER A 68 17.70 8.69 -0.57
CA SER A 68 18.57 8.55 0.61
C SER A 68 17.83 7.86 1.78
N ALA A 69 18.57 7.43 2.81
CA ALA A 69 18.02 6.89 4.06
C ALA A 69 17.12 7.89 4.83
N ALA A 70 17.33 9.20 4.61
CA ALA A 70 16.56 10.27 5.25
C ALA A 70 15.10 10.37 4.76
N GLY A 71 14.73 9.67 3.68
CA GLY A 71 13.35 9.61 3.19
C GLY A 71 12.51 8.48 3.81
N MET A 72 13.10 7.62 4.64
CA MET A 72 12.36 6.53 5.29
C MET A 72 11.55 7.06 6.46
N ARG A 73 10.25 6.81 6.44
CA ARG A 73 9.34 7.14 7.55
C ARG A 73 8.29 6.06 7.73
N SER A 74 7.79 5.90 8.94
CA SER A 74 6.61 5.09 9.21
C SER A 74 5.36 5.98 9.21
N VAL A 75 4.29 5.50 8.59
CA VAL A 75 2.99 6.15 8.57
C VAL A 75 1.99 5.23 9.26
N SER A 76 1.42 5.70 10.37
CA SER A 76 0.40 4.94 11.10
C SER A 76 -0.92 4.89 10.32
N PHE A 77 -1.64 3.80 10.47
CA PHE A 77 -3.02 3.66 10.02
C PHE A 77 -3.95 3.33 11.20
N PRO A 78 -5.24 3.66 11.14
CA PRO A 78 -6.20 3.39 12.22
C PRO A 78 -6.40 1.89 12.47
N ALA A 79 -6.68 1.49 13.72
CA ALA A 79 -6.89 0.10 14.09
C ALA A 79 -8.09 -0.54 13.36
N GLU A 80 -9.07 0.26 12.96
CA GLU A 80 -10.22 -0.15 12.15
C GLU A 80 -9.84 -0.68 10.77
N LEU A 81 -8.61 -0.40 10.29
CA LEU A 81 -8.10 -0.95 9.04
C LEU A 81 -7.37 -2.28 9.21
N LEU A 82 -7.11 -2.75 10.44
CA LEU A 82 -6.32 -3.97 10.69
C LEU A 82 -6.88 -5.19 9.94
N ASP A 83 -8.20 -5.41 10.01
CA ASP A 83 -8.85 -6.52 9.31
C ASP A 83 -8.73 -6.39 7.79
N ALA A 84 -8.89 -5.17 7.26
CA ALA A 84 -8.76 -4.91 5.83
C ALA A 84 -7.31 -5.12 5.34
N VAL A 85 -6.32 -4.71 6.13
CA VAL A 85 -4.89 -4.91 5.85
C VAL A 85 -4.56 -6.40 5.85
N THR A 86 -5.00 -7.12 6.89
CA THR A 86 -4.72 -8.55 7.07
C THR A 86 -5.34 -9.36 5.93
N HIS A 87 -6.64 -9.15 5.65
CA HIS A 87 -7.33 -9.81 4.55
C HIS A 87 -6.64 -9.57 3.21
N HIS A 88 -6.22 -8.34 2.93
CA HIS A 88 -5.55 -8.03 1.68
C HIS A 88 -4.18 -8.71 1.55
N LEU A 89 -3.40 -8.74 2.63
CA LEU A 89 -2.12 -9.45 2.65
C LEU A 89 -2.31 -10.96 2.40
N GLU A 90 -3.38 -11.56 2.89
CA GLU A 90 -3.64 -13.00 2.69
C GLU A 90 -4.09 -13.32 1.27
N HIS A 91 -4.92 -12.48 0.66
CA HIS A 91 -5.66 -12.84 -0.56
C HIS A 91 -5.12 -12.18 -1.83
N PHE A 92 -4.44 -11.03 -1.73
CA PHE A 92 -4.10 -10.21 -2.90
C PHE A 92 -2.63 -9.83 -3.01
N ALA A 93 -1.90 -9.78 -1.88
CA ALA A 93 -0.47 -9.48 -1.92
C ALA A 93 0.35 -10.64 -2.49
N ALA A 94 1.45 -10.30 -3.18
CA ALA A 94 2.39 -11.30 -3.64
C ALA A 94 3.06 -12.01 -2.44
N PRO A 95 3.44 -13.30 -2.57
CA PRO A 95 4.01 -14.05 -1.47
C PRO A 95 5.42 -13.59 -1.09
N GLY A 96 5.84 -13.94 0.14
CA GLY A 96 7.19 -13.71 0.64
C GLY A 96 7.47 -12.26 1.08
N ARG A 97 8.55 -12.07 1.86
CA ARG A 97 8.85 -10.78 2.52
C ARG A 97 8.97 -9.59 1.55
N GLU A 98 9.47 -9.84 0.34
CA GLU A 98 9.63 -8.83 -0.72
C GLU A 98 8.42 -8.72 -1.66
N GLY A 99 7.35 -9.50 -1.43
CA GLY A 99 6.14 -9.46 -2.24
C GLY A 99 5.46 -8.08 -2.16
N HIS A 100 5.00 -7.57 -3.30
CA HIS A 100 4.19 -6.35 -3.36
C HIS A 100 2.90 -6.53 -2.56
N VAL A 101 2.54 -5.49 -1.80
CA VAL A 101 1.23 -5.44 -1.13
C VAL A 101 0.13 -5.27 -2.18
N PHE A 102 0.34 -4.40 -3.18
CA PHE A 102 -0.60 -4.20 -4.28
C PHE A 102 0.02 -4.72 -5.56
N VAL A 103 -0.62 -5.71 -6.18
CA VAL A 103 -0.17 -6.29 -7.44
C VAL A 103 -1.06 -5.76 -8.55
N GLY A 104 -0.49 -4.95 -9.44
CA GLY A 104 -1.15 -4.48 -10.64
C GLY A 104 -1.37 -5.60 -11.67
N PRO A 105 -2.15 -5.34 -12.73
CA PRO A 105 -2.43 -6.33 -13.78
C PRO A 105 -1.20 -6.90 -14.47
N GLN A 106 -0.07 -6.21 -14.39
CA GLN A 106 1.22 -6.58 -15.01
C GLN A 106 2.24 -7.11 -13.97
N GLY A 107 1.83 -7.35 -12.73
CA GLY A 107 2.68 -7.95 -11.68
C GLY A 107 3.58 -6.97 -10.92
N GLY A 108 3.50 -5.67 -11.21
CA GLY A 108 4.13 -4.59 -10.45
C GLY A 108 3.16 -3.88 -9.53
#